data_AF-A0A7C5FK43-F1
#
_entry.id   AF-A0A7C5FK43-F1
#
_cell.length_a   1.000
_cell.length_b   1.000
_cell.length_c   1.000
_cell.angle_alpha   90.00
_cell.angle_beta   90.00
_cell.angle_gamma   90.00
#
_symmetry.space_group_name_H-M   'P 1'
#
loop_
_entity.id
_entity.type
_entity.pdbx_description
1 polymer ?
#
loop_
_entity_poly.entity_id
_entity_poly.type
_entity_poly.pdbx_seq_one_letter_code
_entity_poly.pdbx_strand_id
1 'polypeptide(L)'
;MIDRYSLPRMRSIWSEENKFRKWLDVEIAVCEAHEHYGIIPKGVTDKIRSGAAFTVERIEEIERETHHDLIAFVKAVTENLGDEGRYVHYGVTSYDIEDTAMAIRMRESADLL
;
A
#
# COMPACT_ATOMS: atom_id res chain seq x y z
N MET A 1 12.02 17.58 5.14
CA MET A 1 11.94 18.94 5.72
C MET A 1 12.05 18.82 7.23
N ILE A 2 12.90 19.60 7.89
CA ILE A 2 13.17 19.46 9.33
C ILE A 2 11.96 19.87 10.18
N ASP A 3 11.90 19.38 11.42
CA ASP A 3 10.72 19.56 12.27
C ASP A 3 10.34 21.01 12.54
N ARG A 4 11.33 21.90 12.57
CA ARG A 4 11.14 23.34 12.75
C ARG A 4 10.24 23.97 11.70
N TYR A 5 10.20 23.43 10.48
CA TYR A 5 9.51 24.05 9.33
C TYR A 5 8.35 23.20 8.78
N SER A 6 8.21 21.95 9.20
CA SER A 6 7.15 21.07 8.71
C SER A 6 5.87 21.21 9.54
N LEU A 7 4.78 21.62 8.90
CA LEU A 7 3.46 21.59 9.51
C LEU A 7 3.00 20.14 9.76
N PRO A 8 2.38 19.83 10.92
CA PRO A 8 2.00 18.45 11.26
C PRO A 8 1.15 17.75 10.19
N ARG A 9 0.18 18.46 9.59
CA ARG A 9 -0.68 17.91 8.53
C ARG A 9 0.07 17.55 7.24
N MET A 10 1.00 18.40 6.82
CA MET A 10 1.84 18.10 5.66
C MET A 10 2.78 16.93 5.99
N ARG A 11 3.39 16.91 7.18
CA ARG A 11 4.25 15.80 7.61
C ARG A 11 3.50 14.46 7.63
N SER A 12 2.24 14.42 8.06
CA SER A 12 1.46 13.18 8.08
C SER A 12 1.13 12.64 6.68
N ILE A 13 0.95 13.50 5.67
CA ILE A 13 0.79 13.04 4.28
C ILE A 13 2.07 12.36 3.81
N TRP A 14 3.23 12.86 4.27
CA TRP A 14 4.52 12.39 3.83
C TRP A 14 5.17 11.32 4.73
N SER A 15 4.46 10.76 5.71
CA SER A 15 4.98 9.70 6.58
C SER A 15 5.00 8.33 5.88
N GLU A 16 5.86 7.42 6.35
CA GLU A 16 5.89 6.03 5.87
C GLU A 16 4.56 5.31 6.14
N GLU A 17 3.94 5.55 7.30
CA GLU A 17 2.60 5.02 7.60
C GLU A 17 1.58 5.41 6.53
N ASN A 18 1.56 6.68 6.10
CA ASN A 18 0.65 7.11 5.03
C ASN A 18 1.10 6.58 3.66
N LYS A 19 2.40 6.50 3.37
CA LYS A 19 2.94 5.87 2.14
C LYS A 19 2.38 4.47 1.98
N PHE A 20 2.59 3.59 2.96
CA PHE A 20 2.14 2.20 2.92
C PHE A 20 0.62 2.08 2.98
N ARG A 21 -0.07 3.01 3.65
CA ARG A 21 -1.55 3.07 3.59
C ARG A 21 -2.04 3.33 2.17
N LYS A 22 -1.43 4.27 1.44
CA LYS A 22 -1.80 4.56 0.05
C LYS A 22 -1.42 3.43 -0.90
N TRP A 23 -0.30 2.74 -0.66
CA TRP A 23 0.01 1.51 -1.39
C TRP A 23 -1.08 0.46 -1.19
N LEU A 24 -1.52 0.24 0.05
CA LEU A 24 -2.60 -0.70 0.35
C LEU A 24 -3.92 -0.29 -0.31
N ASP A 25 -4.27 0.99 -0.30
CA ASP A 25 -5.47 1.50 -0.98
C ASP A 25 -5.44 1.17 -2.48
N VAL A 26 -4.28 1.35 -3.14
CA VAL A 26 -4.10 1.06 -4.56
C VAL A 26 -4.12 -0.44 -4.84
N GLU A 27 -3.45 -1.26 -4.03
CA GLU A 27 -3.48 -2.73 -4.14
C GLU A 27 -4.89 -3.30 -4.03
N ILE A 28 -5.68 -2.78 -3.08
CA ILE A 28 -7.08 -3.17 -2.93
C ILE A 28 -7.87 -2.75 -4.18
N ALA A 29 -7.66 -1.53 -4.70
CA ALA A 29 -8.34 -1.08 -5.92
C ALA A 29 -7.98 -1.95 -7.15
N VAL A 30 -6.73 -2.42 -7.24
CA VAL A 30 -6.31 -3.40 -8.26
C VAL A 30 -7.06 -4.72 -8.08
N CYS A 31 -7.17 -5.23 -6.85
CA CYS A 31 -7.95 -6.43 -6.57
C CYS A 31 -9.44 -6.26 -6.92
N GLU A 32 -10.03 -5.10 -6.62
CA GLU A 32 -11.42 -4.78 -7.01
C GLU A 32 -11.60 -4.81 -8.52
N ALA A 33 -10.67 -4.23 -9.27
CA ALA A 33 -10.69 -4.26 -10.73
C ALA A 33 -10.56 -5.70 -11.24
N HIS A 34 -9.61 -6.48 -10.73
CA HIS A 34 -9.44 -7.88 -11.11
C HIS A 34 -10.69 -8.71 -10.82
N GLU A 35 -11.34 -8.50 -9.68
CA GLU A 35 -12.56 -9.19 -9.31
C GLU A 35 -13.73 -8.78 -10.22
N HIS A 36 -13.84 -7.49 -10.55
CA HIS A 36 -14.84 -6.97 -11.49
C HIS A 36 -14.72 -7.61 -12.87
N TYR A 37 -13.50 -7.80 -13.37
CA TYR A 37 -13.23 -8.44 -14.66
C TYR A 37 -13.15 -9.98 -14.59
N GLY A 38 -13.38 -10.59 -13.43
CA GLY A 38 -13.37 -12.04 -13.24
C GLY A 38 -11.99 -12.70 -13.31
N ILE A 39 -10.91 -11.91 -13.15
CA ILE A 39 -9.52 -12.39 -13.10
C ILE A 39 -9.26 -13.11 -11.76
N ILE A 40 -9.87 -12.63 -10.68
CA ILE A 40 -9.86 -13.29 -9.37
C ILE A 40 -11.29 -13.66 -8.93
N PRO A 41 -11.47 -14.70 -8.09
CA PRO A 41 -12.80 -15.11 -7.63
C PRO A 41 -13.54 -14.01 -6.87
N LYS A 42 -14.87 -13.97 -7.01
CA LYS A 42 -15.74 -13.04 -6.27
C LYS A 42 -15.69 -13.28 -4.75
N GLY A 43 -15.63 -12.20 -3.99
CA GLY A 43 -15.48 -12.19 -2.53
C GLY A 43 -14.03 -12.25 -2.05
N VAL A 44 -13.03 -12.29 -2.95
CA VAL A 44 -11.62 -12.26 -2.55
C VAL A 44 -11.25 -10.87 -2.06
N THR A 45 -11.72 -9.82 -2.74
CA THR A 45 -11.34 -8.45 -2.38
C THR A 45 -11.86 -8.04 -1.01
N ASP A 46 -13.06 -8.49 -0.63
CA ASP A 46 -13.61 -8.27 0.72
C ASP A 46 -12.75 -8.95 1.80
N LYS A 47 -12.26 -10.16 1.54
CA LYS A 47 -11.34 -10.86 2.44
C LYS A 47 -10.03 -10.11 2.58
N ILE A 48 -9.42 -9.69 1.45
CA ILE A 48 -8.20 -8.88 1.45
C ILE A 48 -8.42 -7.60 2.24
N ARG A 49 -9.48 -6.85 1.98
CA ARG A 49 -9.81 -5.61 2.69
C ARG A 49 -9.96 -5.81 4.19
N SER A 50 -10.56 -6.93 4.61
CA SER A 50 -10.79 -7.22 6.03
C SER A 50 -9.56 -7.72 6.78
N GLY A 51 -8.63 -8.42 6.09
CA GLY A 51 -7.46 -9.03 6.73
C GLY A 51 -6.13 -8.31 6.46
N ALA A 52 -6.07 -7.44 5.45
CA ALA A 52 -4.84 -6.76 5.06
C ALA A 52 -4.44 -5.74 6.14
N ALA A 53 -3.32 -6.01 6.80
CA ALA A 53 -2.78 -5.17 7.85
C ALA A 53 -1.26 -5.20 7.79
N PHE A 54 -0.64 -4.10 8.20
CA PHE A 54 0.81 -3.95 8.28
C PHE A 54 1.17 -3.07 9.48
N THR A 55 2.45 -3.12 9.87
CA THR A 55 3.10 -2.08 10.67
C THR A 55 4.36 -1.62 9.92
N VAL A 56 4.73 -0.34 10.07
CA VAL A 56 5.94 0.20 9.43
C VAL A 56 7.17 -0.59 9.89
N GLU A 57 7.24 -0.92 11.18
CA GLU A 57 8.35 -1.67 11.77
C GLU A 57 8.51 -3.04 11.12
N ARG A 58 7.39 -3.73 10.83
CA ARG A 58 7.44 -5.05 10.19
C ARG A 58 7.92 -4.97 8.74
N ILE A 59 7.54 -3.92 8.03
CA ILE A 59 8.00 -3.68 6.65
C ILE A 59 9.51 -3.42 6.66
N GLU A 60 10.00 -2.56 7.56
CA GLU A 60 11.43 -2.27 7.69
C GLU A 60 12.27 -3.51 8.03
N GLU A 61 11.74 -4.41 8.88
CA GLU A 61 12.39 -5.69 9.18
C GLU A 61 12.58 -6.55 7.92
N ILE A 62 11.53 -6.70 7.12
CA ILE A 62 11.56 -7.50 5.88
C ILE A 62 12.40 -6.80 4.81
N GLU A 63 12.41 -5.47 4.78
CA GLU A 63 13.22 -4.69 3.84
C GLU A 63 14.71 -4.91 4.05
N ARG A 64 15.17 -5.06 5.30
CA ARG A 64 16.58 -5.38 5.60
C ARG A 64 17.04 -6.70 4.96
N GLU A 65 16.14 -7.63 4.74
CA GLU A 65 16.43 -8.91 4.09
C GLU A 65 16.24 -8.87 2.57
N THR A 66 15.22 -8.15 2.11
CA THR A 66 14.82 -8.13 0.69
C THR A 66 15.52 -7.05 -0.12
N HIS A 67 16.01 -6.00 0.53
CA HIS A 67 16.55 -4.79 -0.10
C HIS A 67 15.59 -4.17 -1.13
N HIS A 68 14.28 -4.35 -0.90
CA HIS A 68 13.21 -3.87 -1.78
C HIS A 68 11.95 -3.59 -0.95
N ASP A 69 11.65 -2.30 -0.77
CA ASP A 69 10.56 -1.80 0.08
C ASP A 69 9.17 -2.29 -0.34
N LEU A 70 8.84 -2.28 -1.63
CA LEU A 70 7.54 -2.75 -2.10
C LEU A 70 7.35 -4.26 -1.90
N ILE A 71 8.39 -5.07 -2.13
CA ILE A 71 8.34 -6.51 -1.82
C ILE A 71 8.17 -6.71 -0.31
N ALA A 72 8.87 -5.92 0.51
CA ALA A 72 8.74 -5.97 1.96
C ALA A 72 7.31 -5.62 2.42
N PHE A 73 6.71 -4.58 1.83
CA PHE A 73 5.32 -4.20 2.05
C PHE A 73 4.34 -5.31 1.69
N VAL A 74 4.44 -5.88 0.47
CA VAL A 74 3.54 -6.95 0.02
C VAL A 74 3.65 -8.16 0.94
N LYS A 75 4.87 -8.54 1.35
CA LYS A 75 5.08 -9.61 2.33
C LYS A 75 4.41 -9.30 3.67
N ALA A 76 4.64 -8.12 4.24
CA ALA A 76 4.04 -7.72 5.52
C ALA A 76 2.50 -7.76 5.48
N VAL A 77 1.90 -7.26 4.41
CA VAL A 77 0.43 -7.26 4.25
C VAL A 77 -0.13 -8.66 4.13
N THR A 78 0.55 -9.54 3.38
CA THR A 78 0.05 -10.88 3.06
C THR A 78 0.22 -11.89 4.19
N GLU A 79 1.02 -11.59 5.22
CA GLU A 79 1.16 -12.42 6.43
C GLU A 79 -0.18 -12.74 7.11
N ASN A 80 -1.19 -11.86 6.96
CA ASN A 80 -2.51 -11.99 7.59
C ASN A 80 -3.61 -12.54 6.66
N LEU A 81 -3.30 -12.82 5.38
CA LEU A 81 -4.31 -12.97 4.32
C LEU A 81 -4.57 -14.41 3.86
N GLY A 82 -3.96 -15.42 4.46
CA GLY A 82 -4.17 -16.81 4.05
C GLY A 82 -3.86 -17.03 2.56
N ASP A 83 -4.68 -17.84 1.89
CA ASP A 83 -4.48 -18.22 0.49
C ASP A 83 -4.85 -17.07 -0.49
N GLU A 84 -5.72 -16.16 -0.04
CA GLU A 84 -6.14 -14.98 -0.78
C GLU A 84 -5.00 -13.96 -0.98
N GLY A 85 -3.99 -13.99 -0.11
CA GLY A 85 -2.81 -13.12 -0.20
C GLY A 85 -2.06 -13.24 -1.53
N ARG A 86 -2.17 -14.37 -2.25
CA ARG A 86 -1.54 -14.56 -3.57
C ARG A 86 -2.06 -13.62 -4.67
N TYR A 87 -3.21 -12.99 -4.44
CA TYR A 87 -3.81 -12.05 -5.39
C TYR A 87 -3.36 -10.61 -5.15
N VAL A 88 -2.76 -10.32 -4.00
CA VAL A 88 -2.12 -9.01 -3.74
C VAL A 88 -0.95 -8.86 -4.70
N HIS A 89 -0.82 -7.69 -5.33
CA HIS A 89 0.21 -7.39 -6.32
C HIS A 89 0.17 -8.26 -7.59
N TYR A 90 -0.94 -8.93 -7.88
CA TYR A 90 -1.05 -9.82 -9.05
C TYR A 90 -1.16 -9.02 -10.37
N GLY A 91 -0.23 -9.28 -11.29
CA GLY A 91 -0.29 -8.76 -12.67
C GLY A 91 0.11 -7.29 -12.83
N VAL A 92 0.68 -6.68 -11.80
CA VAL A 92 1.18 -5.30 -11.78
C VAL A 92 2.67 -5.27 -11.47
N THR A 93 3.29 -4.11 -11.69
CA THR A 93 4.67 -3.81 -11.30
C THR A 93 4.69 -2.86 -10.11
N SER A 94 5.86 -2.70 -9.47
CA SER A 94 6.03 -1.81 -8.32
C SER A 94 5.55 -0.38 -8.57
N TYR A 95 5.80 0.16 -9.77
CA TYR A 95 5.48 1.54 -10.09
C TYR A 95 3.99 1.77 -10.38
N ASP A 96 3.24 0.74 -10.79
CA ASP A 96 1.78 0.86 -10.90
C ASP A 96 1.15 1.21 -9.54
N ILE A 97 1.75 0.71 -8.46
CA ILE A 97 1.35 0.99 -7.08
C ILE A 97 1.98 2.28 -6.57
N GLU A 98 3.31 2.41 -6.68
CA GLU A 98 4.05 3.51 -6.09
C GLU A 98 3.71 4.87 -6.72
N ASP A 99 3.69 4.98 -8.04
CA ASP A 99 3.43 6.25 -8.71
C ASP A 99 1.98 6.70 -8.51
N THR A 100 1.03 5.75 -8.52
CA THR A 100 -0.38 6.04 -8.25
C THR A 100 -0.56 6.55 -6.82
N ALA A 101 0.05 5.90 -5.83
CA ALA A 101 0.01 6.34 -4.44
C ALA A 101 0.74 7.68 -4.21
N MET A 102 1.85 7.90 -4.90
CA MET A 102 2.56 9.18 -4.90
C MET A 102 1.66 10.29 -5.45
N ALA A 103 0.98 10.06 -6.58
CA ALA A 103 0.03 11.02 -7.15
C ALA A 103 -1.11 11.35 -6.18
N ILE A 104 -1.63 10.35 -5.45
CA ILE A 104 -2.65 10.57 -4.40
C ILE A 104 -2.09 11.46 -3.28
N ARG A 105 -0.88 11.20 -2.77
CA ARG A 105 -0.23 12.03 -1.73
C ARG A 105 0.08 13.44 -2.22
N MET A 106 0.44 13.61 -3.49
CA MET A 106 0.62 14.92 -4.11
C MET A 106 -0.71 15.70 -4.16
N ARG A 107 -1.82 15.05 -4.53
CA ARG A 107 -3.15 15.66 -4.48
C ARG A 107 -3.53 16.07 -3.07
N GLU A 108 -3.37 15.18 -2.10
CA GLU A 108 -3.61 15.48 -0.67
C GLU A 108 -2.76 16.66 -0.20
N SER A 109 -1.53 16.78 -0.69
CA SER A 109 -0.65 17.92 -0.38
C SER A 109 -1.17 19.21 -1.00
N ALA A 110 -1.65 19.17 -2.24
CA ALA A 110 -2.22 20.33 -2.92
C ALA A 110 -3.51 20.81 -2.23
N ASP A 111 -4.32 19.90 -1.67
CA ASP A 111 -5.52 20.24 -0.90
C ASP A 111 -5.20 20.99 0.42
N LEU A 112 -3.94 20.98 0.89
CA LEU A 112 -3.49 21.70 2.07
C LEU A 112 -2.85 23.07 1.79
N LEU A 113 -2.61 23.41 0.52
CA LEU A 113 -2.00 24.68 0.10
C LEU A 113 -3.07 25.75 -0.15
#